data_AF-A0A945FHR4-F1
#
_entry.id   AF-A0A945FHR4-F1
#
_cell.length_a   1.000
_cell.length_b   1.000
_cell.length_c   1.000
_cell.angle_alpha   90.00
_cell.angle_beta   90.00
_cell.angle_gamma   90.00
#
_symmetry.space_group_name_H-M   'P 1'
#
loop_
_entity.id
_entity.type
_entity.pdbx_description
1 polymer ?
#
loop_
_entity_poly.entity_id
_entity_poly.type
_entity_poly.pdbx_seq_one_letter_code
_entity_poly.pdbx_strand_id
1 'polypeptide(L)'
;DSSILSVNNTLQALNKPERFDHLFGQWAAAVYRDDYTAIDLGTVKSNPLIVPTDPVTRQATLWGVDYLTLGDTSNLALTIGPSDNNDLLLTLIHTDSTRPLSAPLTIPSGQTRRIHTYGSANRVLAITTTSGTGAESGYTLSIDALTDGHTPQASDFDANGEVGFSDFLAFASGFGKNEGDVDFDPTFDLNNDLKVAFADFLIFVHNFGQKL
;
A
#
# COMPACT_ATOMS: atom_id res chain seq x y z
N ASP A 1 6.01 17.29 14.76
CA ASP A 1 7.27 17.99 14.41
C ASP A 1 8.44 17.83 15.37
N SER A 2 8.31 17.98 16.70
CA SER A 2 9.48 17.89 17.60
C SER A 2 10.07 16.47 17.77
N SER A 3 9.24 15.43 17.68
CA SER A 3 9.68 14.02 17.80
C SER A 3 10.49 13.55 16.59
N ILE A 4 10.04 13.85 15.38
CA ILE A 4 10.72 13.49 14.12
C ILE A 4 12.10 14.15 14.04
N LEU A 5 12.19 15.44 14.39
CA LEU A 5 13.45 16.17 14.43
C LEU A 5 14.42 15.54 15.44
N SER A 6 13.91 15.12 16.61
CA SER A 6 14.70 14.45 17.65
C SER A 6 15.25 13.10 17.20
N VAL A 7 14.47 12.31 16.45
CA VAL A 7 14.94 11.03 15.93
C VAL A 7 15.96 11.23 14.81
N ASN A 8 15.71 12.15 13.88
CA ASN A 8 16.68 12.49 12.83
C ASN A 8 18.03 12.97 13.39
N ASN A 9 18.00 13.82 14.41
CA ASN A 9 19.22 14.27 15.08
C ASN A 9 19.96 13.12 15.78
N THR A 10 19.23 12.16 16.31
CA THR A 10 19.80 10.95 16.95
C THR A 10 20.46 10.05 15.92
N LEU A 11 19.80 9.78 14.79
CA LEU A 11 20.35 9.00 13.68
C LEU A 11 21.62 9.66 13.12
N GLN A 12 21.58 10.99 12.94
CA GLN A 12 22.74 11.76 12.53
C GLN A 12 23.90 11.65 13.54
N ALA A 13 23.62 11.72 14.85
CA ALA A 13 24.63 11.54 15.89
C ALA A 13 25.24 10.12 15.91
N LEU A 14 24.50 9.12 15.44
CA LEU A 14 24.94 7.73 15.30
C LEU A 14 25.66 7.46 13.96
N ASN A 15 25.92 8.48 13.14
CA ASN A 15 26.46 8.36 11.77
C ASN A 15 25.63 7.41 10.89
N LYS A 16 24.32 7.35 11.13
CA LYS A 16 23.39 6.62 10.29
C LYS A 16 22.95 7.53 9.14
N PRO A 17 23.07 7.11 7.86
CA PRO A 17 22.61 7.90 6.72
C PRO A 17 21.08 7.99 6.62
N GLU A 18 20.36 7.13 7.35
CA GLU A 18 18.91 7.05 7.35
C GLU A 18 18.25 8.18 8.15
N ARG A 19 17.04 8.56 7.74
CA ARG A 19 16.16 9.49 8.45
C ARG A 19 14.94 8.76 9.00
N PHE A 20 14.22 9.37 9.93
CA PHE A 20 13.03 8.81 10.59
C PHE A 20 11.97 8.35 9.58
N ASP A 21 11.73 9.13 8.52
CA ASP A 21 10.85 8.78 7.41
C ASP A 21 11.33 7.55 6.63
N HIS A 22 12.64 7.31 6.55
CA HIS A 22 13.19 6.07 5.98
C HIS A 22 12.99 4.87 6.94
N LEU A 23 12.87 5.11 8.24
CA LEU A 23 12.77 4.07 9.28
C LEU A 23 11.34 3.87 9.80
N PHE A 24 10.40 4.72 9.37
CA PHE A 24 9.02 4.73 9.87
C PHE A 24 8.34 3.37 9.70
N GLY A 25 8.59 2.68 8.59
CA GLY A 25 8.06 1.34 8.36
C GLY A 25 8.61 0.30 9.35
N GLN A 26 9.92 0.33 9.65
CA GLN A 26 10.51 -0.59 10.63
C GLN A 26 9.99 -0.30 12.04
N TRP A 27 9.79 0.98 12.37
CA TRP A 27 9.16 1.40 13.62
C TRP A 27 7.68 0.99 13.69
N ALA A 28 6.90 1.17 12.61
CA ALA A 28 5.50 0.76 12.54
C ALA A 28 5.35 -0.77 12.66
N ALA A 29 6.21 -1.54 11.99
CA ALA A 29 6.27 -3.00 12.13
C ALA A 29 6.62 -3.42 13.56
N ALA A 30 7.51 -2.67 14.23
CA ALA A 30 7.84 -2.89 15.64
C ALA A 30 6.66 -2.56 16.57
N VAL A 31 5.91 -1.49 16.31
CA VAL A 31 4.70 -1.14 17.07
C VAL A 31 3.59 -2.19 16.88
N TYR A 32 3.54 -2.87 15.74
CA TYR A 32 2.53 -3.89 15.47
C TYR A 32 2.73 -5.20 16.25
N ARG A 33 3.89 -5.41 16.90
CA ARG A 33 4.16 -6.59 17.73
C ARG A 33 4.51 -6.14 19.16
N ASP A 34 3.72 -6.56 20.14
CA ASP A 34 3.88 -6.16 21.54
C ASP A 34 5.05 -6.85 22.28
N ASP A 35 5.85 -7.69 21.62
CA ASP A 35 6.83 -8.59 22.24
C ASP A 35 8.30 -8.34 21.85
N TYR A 36 8.63 -7.18 21.28
CA TYR A 36 10.03 -6.87 20.93
C TYR A 36 10.87 -6.40 22.13
N THR A 37 12.11 -6.89 22.19
CA THR A 37 13.13 -6.43 23.14
C THR A 37 14.11 -5.43 22.55
N ALA A 38 14.21 -5.37 21.21
CA ALA A 38 15.03 -4.42 20.45
C ALA A 38 14.50 -4.27 19.02
N ILE A 39 14.71 -3.09 18.42
CA ILE A 39 14.46 -2.82 17.00
C ILE A 39 15.83 -2.70 16.32
N ASP A 40 16.14 -3.58 15.37
CA ASP A 40 17.33 -3.44 14.54
C ASP A 40 17.02 -2.53 13.34
N LEU A 41 17.57 -1.33 13.38
CA LEU A 41 17.44 -0.33 12.32
C LEU A 41 18.50 -0.62 11.25
N GLY A 42 18.24 -1.66 10.46
CA GLY A 42 19.04 -2.00 9.29
C GLY A 42 18.97 -0.92 8.21
N THR A 43 19.93 -0.92 7.29
CA THR A 43 19.93 -0.02 6.12
C THR A 43 18.65 -0.16 5.32
N VAL A 44 18.02 0.98 5.03
CA VAL A 44 16.78 1.04 4.26
C VAL A 44 17.07 0.70 2.81
N LYS A 45 16.51 -0.41 2.34
CA LYS A 45 16.55 -0.79 0.92
C LYS A 45 15.51 0.05 0.17
N SER A 46 15.96 1.18 -0.40
CA SER A 46 15.15 2.00 -1.30
C SER A 46 15.57 1.74 -2.75
N ASN A 47 14.76 0.97 -3.48
CA ASN A 47 15.00 0.74 -4.90
C ASN A 47 13.96 1.55 -5.69
N PRO A 48 14.37 2.51 -6.55
CA PRO A 48 13.43 3.13 -7.46
C PRO A 48 12.89 2.07 -8.40
N LEU A 49 11.57 1.93 -8.42
CA LEU A 49 10.91 1.01 -9.32
C LEU A 49 10.40 1.80 -10.53
N ILE A 50 10.98 1.53 -11.69
CA ILE A 50 10.33 1.89 -12.94
C ILE A 50 9.15 0.92 -13.07
N VAL A 51 7.94 1.46 -13.31
CA VAL A 51 6.71 0.68 -13.52
C VAL A 51 7.03 -0.48 -14.48
N PRO A 52 7.06 -1.74 -13.98
CA PRO A 52 7.49 -2.87 -14.79
C PRO A 52 6.37 -3.23 -15.78
N THR A 53 6.74 -3.59 -17.01
CA THR A 53 5.77 -4.04 -18.03
C THR A 53 5.25 -5.45 -17.76
N ASP A 54 5.98 -6.24 -16.98
CA ASP A 54 5.65 -7.61 -16.61
C ASP A 54 5.64 -7.76 -15.08
N PRO A 55 4.91 -8.72 -14.52
CA PRO A 55 5.00 -9.04 -13.10
C PRO A 55 6.44 -9.36 -12.68
N VAL A 56 6.92 -8.71 -11.62
CA VAL A 56 8.25 -8.92 -11.06
C VAL A 56 8.18 -9.69 -9.74
N THR A 57 9.10 -10.63 -9.55
CA THR A 57 9.29 -11.31 -8.27
C THR A 57 10.33 -10.58 -7.43
N ARG A 58 10.00 -10.31 -6.17
CA ARG A 58 10.89 -9.66 -5.21
C ARG A 58 10.85 -10.39 -3.87
N GLN A 59 11.70 -9.96 -2.94
CA GLN A 59 11.76 -10.47 -1.58
C GLN A 59 11.38 -9.34 -0.62
N ALA A 60 10.57 -9.67 0.38
CA ALA A 60 10.24 -8.85 1.52
C ALA A 60 11.00 -9.39 2.74
N THR A 61 11.58 -8.50 3.53
CA THR A 61 12.28 -8.89 4.76
C THR A 61 11.29 -9.17 5.89
N LEU A 62 11.47 -10.26 6.64
CA LEU A 62 10.64 -10.59 7.81
C LEU A 62 10.79 -9.54 8.90
N TRP A 63 9.69 -8.86 9.22
CA TRP A 63 9.64 -7.69 10.11
C TRP A 63 10.56 -6.53 9.71
N GLY A 64 11.15 -6.58 8.51
CA GLY A 64 11.88 -5.49 7.89
C GLY A 64 11.02 -4.81 6.83
N VAL A 65 11.40 -3.61 6.37
CA VAL A 65 10.63 -2.89 5.36
C VAL A 65 11.45 -2.64 4.12
N ASP A 66 10.91 -3.10 2.99
CA ASP A 66 11.40 -2.81 1.65
C ASP A 66 10.58 -1.67 1.04
N TYR A 67 11.25 -0.61 0.60
CA TYR A 67 10.60 0.55 0.02
C TYR A 67 10.73 0.56 -1.50
N LEU A 68 9.60 0.82 -2.16
CA LEU A 68 9.51 1.00 -3.60
C LEU A 68 8.93 2.38 -3.89
N THR A 69 9.73 3.23 -4.55
CA THR A 69 9.22 4.52 -5.03
C THR A 69 8.61 4.32 -6.42
N LEU A 70 7.34 4.69 -6.57
CA LEU A 70 6.57 4.55 -7.82
C LEU A 70 6.61 5.81 -8.70
N GLY A 71 7.25 6.89 -8.21
CA GLY A 71 7.37 8.18 -8.91
C GLY A 71 6.05 8.94 -9.03
N ASP A 72 6.04 9.95 -9.91
CA ASP A 72 4.87 10.80 -10.20
C ASP A 72 3.96 10.15 -11.24
N THR A 73 3.35 9.03 -10.89
CA THR A 73 2.34 8.34 -11.70
C THR A 73 0.94 8.73 -11.23
N SER A 74 0.03 9.02 -12.16
CA SER A 74 -1.32 9.49 -11.82
C SER A 74 -2.17 8.36 -11.23
N ASN A 75 -2.55 7.39 -12.04
CA ASN A 75 -3.48 6.35 -11.62
C ASN A 75 -2.83 4.98 -11.84
N LEU A 76 -2.77 4.17 -10.80
CA LEU A 76 -2.14 2.86 -10.83
C LEU A 76 -3.06 1.80 -10.23
N ALA A 77 -3.08 0.63 -10.85
CA ALA A 77 -3.52 -0.62 -10.25
C ALA A 77 -2.28 -1.45 -9.88
N LEU A 78 -2.09 -1.67 -8.59
CA LEU A 78 -1.03 -2.49 -8.04
C LEU A 78 -1.60 -3.87 -7.75
N THR A 79 -1.04 -4.93 -8.32
CA THR A 79 -1.40 -6.30 -7.95
C THR A 79 -0.22 -6.95 -7.24
N ILE A 80 -0.43 -7.35 -6.00
CA ILE A 80 0.62 -7.91 -5.14
C ILE A 80 0.12 -9.17 -4.44
N GLY A 81 0.95 -10.21 -4.41
CA GLY A 81 0.63 -11.47 -3.74
C GLY A 81 1.88 -12.12 -3.16
N PRO A 82 1.80 -12.75 -1.98
CA PRO A 82 2.88 -13.60 -1.48
C PRO A 82 3.12 -14.75 -2.46
N SER A 83 4.39 -15.03 -2.75
CA SER A 83 4.79 -16.20 -3.54
C SER A 83 5.04 -17.44 -2.69
N ASP A 84 4.97 -17.28 -1.36
CA ASP A 84 5.12 -18.31 -0.35
C ASP A 84 3.98 -18.24 0.69
N ASN A 85 4.08 -19.04 1.74
CA ASN A 85 3.04 -19.17 2.76
C ASN A 85 3.14 -18.11 3.86
N ASN A 86 3.60 -16.90 3.52
CA ASN A 86 3.71 -15.82 4.49
C ASN A 86 2.73 -14.68 4.19
N ASP A 87 2.22 -14.07 5.26
CA ASP A 87 1.39 -12.88 5.18
C ASP A 87 2.27 -11.67 4.87
N LEU A 88 1.77 -10.79 4.01
CA LEU A 88 2.38 -9.49 3.74
C LEU A 88 1.59 -8.40 4.44
N LEU A 89 2.32 -7.42 4.97
CA LEU A 89 1.76 -6.12 5.30
C LEU A 89 2.33 -5.10 4.32
N LEU A 90 1.41 -4.51 3.59
CA LEU A 90 1.68 -3.42 2.67
C LEU A 90 1.32 -2.11 3.36
N THR A 91 2.09 -1.05 3.15
CA THR A 91 1.69 0.29 3.51
C THR A 91 1.87 1.20 2.30
N LEU A 92 0.78 1.73 1.79
CA LEU A 92 0.83 2.76 0.77
C LEU A 92 1.07 4.11 1.44
N ILE A 93 2.08 4.83 0.98
CA ILE A 93 2.45 6.15 1.49
C ILE A 93 2.33 7.17 0.35
N HIS A 94 1.47 8.18 0.52
CA HIS A 94 1.46 9.35 -0.34
C HIS A 94 2.38 10.42 0.26
N THR A 95 3.35 10.89 -0.52
CA THR A 95 4.32 11.91 -0.07
C THR A 95 3.91 13.34 -0.48
N ASP A 96 2.65 13.55 -0.87
CA ASP A 96 2.11 14.90 -1.03
C ASP A 96 2.00 15.59 0.35
N SER A 97 2.73 16.69 0.49
CA SER A 97 2.73 17.54 1.69
C SER A 97 1.36 18.05 2.13
N THR A 98 0.36 18.06 1.24
CA THR A 98 -0.97 18.58 1.54
C THR A 98 -1.96 17.51 2.00
N ARG A 99 -1.67 16.23 1.73
CA ARG A 99 -2.57 15.09 1.94
C ARG A 99 -1.78 13.79 2.20
N PRO A 100 -1.12 13.67 3.36
CA PRO A 100 -0.26 12.53 3.66
C PRO A 100 -1.09 11.28 4.01
N LEU A 101 -1.23 10.37 3.05
CA LEU A 101 -1.88 9.07 3.25
C LEU A 101 -0.89 8.01 3.74
N SER A 102 -1.32 7.25 4.75
CA SER A 102 -0.73 5.96 5.12
C SER A 102 -1.86 4.94 5.26
N ALA A 103 -1.92 3.98 4.33
CA ALA A 103 -2.94 2.93 4.32
C ALA A 103 -2.28 1.56 4.50
N PRO A 104 -2.25 0.99 5.72
CA PRO A 104 -1.77 -0.36 5.96
C PRO A 104 -2.80 -1.39 5.47
N LEU A 105 -2.35 -2.32 4.63
CA LEU A 105 -3.17 -3.35 4.01
C LEU A 105 -2.51 -4.72 4.22
N THR A 106 -3.18 -5.60 4.95
CA THR A 106 -2.74 -7.00 5.09
C THR A 106 -3.12 -7.80 3.85
N ILE A 107 -2.22 -8.69 3.42
CA ILE A 107 -2.43 -9.64 2.34
C ILE A 107 -2.10 -11.03 2.90
N PRO A 108 -3.12 -11.83 3.24
CA PRO A 108 -2.91 -13.16 3.77
C PRO A 108 -2.18 -14.08 2.78
N SER A 109 -1.47 -15.06 3.31
CA SER A 109 -0.79 -16.09 2.51
C SER A 109 -1.75 -16.73 1.50
N GLY A 110 -1.30 -16.89 0.26
CA GLY A 110 -2.09 -17.47 -0.83
C GLY A 110 -3.20 -16.57 -1.39
N GLN A 111 -3.30 -15.32 -0.93
CA GLN A 111 -4.18 -14.31 -1.52
C GLN A 111 -3.39 -13.28 -2.32
N THR A 112 -3.98 -12.80 -3.40
CA THR A 112 -3.48 -11.65 -4.15
C THR A 112 -4.39 -10.47 -3.86
N ARG A 113 -3.81 -9.29 -3.67
CA ARG A 113 -4.56 -8.05 -3.51
C ARG A 113 -4.30 -7.13 -4.68
N ARG A 114 -5.38 -6.60 -5.25
CA ARG A 114 -5.35 -5.52 -6.23
C ARG A 114 -5.70 -4.22 -5.52
N ILE A 115 -4.89 -3.19 -5.74
CA ILE A 115 -5.01 -1.91 -5.04
C ILE A 115 -5.04 -0.81 -6.08
N HIS A 116 -6.10 -0.02 -6.07
CA HIS A 116 -6.21 1.13 -6.95
C HIS A 116 -5.81 2.39 -6.22
N THR A 117 -5.09 3.26 -6.93
CA THR A 117 -4.60 4.53 -6.38
C THR A 117 -4.75 5.59 -7.46
N TYR A 118 -5.31 6.74 -7.08
CA TYR A 118 -5.72 7.78 -8.01
C TYR A 118 -5.03 9.13 -7.73
N GLY A 119 -4.89 9.96 -8.76
CA GLY A 119 -4.30 11.30 -8.69
C GLY A 119 -2.76 11.34 -8.72
N SER A 120 -2.18 12.46 -9.16
CA SER A 120 -0.73 12.60 -9.25
C SER A 120 -0.11 12.88 -7.87
N ALA A 121 0.54 11.89 -7.29
CA ALA A 121 1.37 12.05 -6.10
C ALA A 121 2.58 11.13 -6.17
N ASN A 122 3.70 11.54 -5.57
CA ASN A 122 4.81 10.64 -5.34
C ASN A 122 4.38 9.58 -4.32
N ARG A 123 4.34 8.32 -4.78
CA ARG A 123 3.94 7.18 -3.96
C ARG A 123 5.13 6.34 -3.56
N VAL A 124 5.13 5.94 -2.30
CA VAL A 124 6.06 4.96 -1.76
C VAL A 124 5.25 3.77 -1.27
N LEU A 125 5.66 2.58 -1.69
CA LEU A 125 5.14 1.33 -1.21
C LEU A 125 6.13 0.76 -0.19
N ALA A 126 5.71 0.64 1.06
CA ALA A 126 6.45 -0.05 2.09
C ALA A 126 5.89 -1.47 2.23
N ILE A 127 6.74 -2.48 2.10
CA ILE A 127 6.34 -3.89 2.15
C ILE A 127 7.13 -4.59 3.24
N THR A 128 6.44 -5.36 4.07
CA THR A 128 7.05 -6.29 5.03
C THR A 128 6.31 -7.62 5.02
N THR A 129 6.97 -8.69 5.44
CA THR A 129 6.27 -9.93 5.80
C THR A 129 6.12 -10.01 7.32
N THR A 130 4.95 -10.47 7.76
CA THR A 130 4.52 -10.47 9.17
C THR A 130 4.34 -11.88 9.74
N SER A 131 4.67 -12.90 8.97
CA SER A 131 4.60 -14.30 9.39
C SER A 131 5.76 -15.11 8.82
N GLY A 132 5.94 -16.32 9.33
CA GLY A 132 6.98 -17.23 8.89
C GLY A 132 8.23 -17.21 9.78
N THR A 133 9.20 -18.04 9.39
CA THR A 133 10.45 -18.24 10.14
C THR A 133 11.70 -17.95 9.32
N GLY A 134 11.54 -17.66 8.03
CA GLY A 134 12.63 -17.28 7.13
C GLY A 134 12.97 -15.79 7.27
N ALA A 135 14.21 -15.41 6.98
CA ALA A 135 14.63 -14.00 7.05
C ALA A 135 14.01 -13.15 5.92
N GLU A 136 13.67 -13.77 4.80
CA GLU A 136 13.06 -13.14 3.63
C GLU A 136 11.93 -14.03 3.10
N SER A 137 10.95 -13.40 2.44
CA SER A 137 9.80 -14.06 1.83
C SER A 137 9.46 -13.45 0.49
N GLY A 138 9.17 -14.28 -0.50
CA GLY A 138 9.00 -13.83 -1.86
C GLY A 138 7.60 -13.26 -2.09
N TYR A 139 7.47 -12.25 -2.95
CA TYR A 139 6.18 -11.77 -3.45
C TYR A 139 6.26 -11.44 -4.94
N THR A 140 5.11 -11.49 -5.61
CA THR A 140 4.93 -11.00 -6.97
C THR A 140 4.31 -9.60 -6.93
N LEU A 141 4.72 -8.74 -7.85
CA LEU A 141 4.20 -7.39 -8.02
C LEU A 141 4.00 -7.11 -9.52
N SER A 142 2.78 -6.75 -9.92
CA SER A 142 2.51 -6.13 -11.21
C SER A 142 1.90 -4.75 -11.00
N ILE A 143 2.15 -3.86 -11.96
CA ILE A 143 1.68 -2.48 -11.91
C ILE A 143 1.10 -2.15 -13.27
N ASP A 144 -0.19 -1.84 -13.29
CA ASP A 144 -0.90 -1.43 -14.48
C ASP A 144 -1.31 0.04 -14.37
N ALA A 145 -1.27 0.75 -15.50
CA ALA A 145 -1.83 2.09 -15.57
C ALA A 145 -3.36 2.00 -15.53
N LEU A 146 -3.97 2.84 -14.70
CA LEU A 146 -5.41 3.10 -14.76
C LEU A 146 -5.66 4.38 -15.54
N THR A 147 -6.78 4.45 -16.26
CA THR A 147 -7.11 5.68 -17.01
C THR A 147 -7.67 6.73 -16.04
N ASP A 148 -8.68 6.38 -15.26
CA ASP A 148 -9.23 7.17 -14.15
C ASP A 148 -10.05 6.30 -13.18
N GLY A 149 -10.45 6.88 -12.03
CA GLY A 149 -11.30 6.23 -11.02
C GLY A 149 -12.78 6.11 -11.40
N HIS A 150 -13.18 6.63 -12.56
CA HIS A 150 -14.56 6.57 -13.06
C HIS A 150 -14.77 5.48 -14.11
N THR A 151 -13.73 4.77 -14.52
CA THR A 151 -13.83 3.64 -15.46
C THR A 151 -14.44 2.38 -14.81
N PRO A 152 -15.06 1.47 -15.60
CA PRO A 152 -15.45 0.16 -15.08
C PRO A 152 -14.25 -0.63 -14.52
N GLN A 153 -13.04 -0.46 -15.06
CA GLN A 153 -11.83 -1.13 -14.54
C GLN A 153 -11.51 -0.70 -13.10
N ALA A 154 -11.80 0.55 -12.76
CA ALA A 154 -11.63 1.06 -11.42
C ALA A 154 -12.66 0.49 -10.42
N SER A 155 -13.82 0.05 -10.91
CA SER A 155 -14.93 -0.49 -10.10
C SER A 155 -15.00 -2.04 -10.07
N ASP A 156 -14.19 -2.73 -10.87
CA ASP A 156 -13.97 -4.19 -10.82
C ASP A 156 -12.86 -4.50 -9.81
N PHE A 157 -13.23 -4.58 -8.54
CA PHE A 157 -12.33 -4.70 -7.40
C PHE A 157 -11.81 -6.13 -7.24
N ASP A 158 -12.61 -7.15 -7.61
CA ASP A 158 -12.19 -8.54 -7.57
C ASP A 158 -11.50 -9.02 -8.87
N ALA A 159 -11.44 -8.15 -9.88
CA ALA A 159 -10.80 -8.38 -11.17
C ALA A 159 -11.41 -9.54 -11.97
N ASN A 160 -12.71 -9.80 -11.79
CA ASN A 160 -13.41 -10.88 -12.49
C ASN A 160 -13.83 -10.50 -13.94
N GLY A 161 -13.65 -9.23 -14.33
CA GLY A 161 -14.01 -8.71 -15.66
C GLY A 161 -15.43 -8.15 -15.77
N GLU A 162 -16.17 -8.06 -14.68
CA GLU A 162 -17.51 -7.47 -14.60
C GLU A 162 -17.67 -6.68 -13.29
N VAL A 163 -18.21 -5.46 -13.36
CA VAL A 163 -18.56 -4.67 -12.18
C VAL A 163 -19.89 -5.18 -11.62
N GLY A 164 -19.81 -6.09 -10.66
CA GLY A 164 -20.93 -6.89 -10.20
C GLY A 164 -21.27 -6.74 -8.72
N PHE A 165 -22.10 -7.68 -8.25
CA PHE A 165 -22.52 -7.71 -6.84
C PHE A 165 -21.37 -8.07 -5.89
N SER A 166 -20.39 -8.87 -6.33
CA SER A 166 -19.18 -9.14 -5.54
C SER A 166 -18.37 -7.87 -5.29
N ASP A 167 -18.22 -7.01 -6.30
CA ASP A 167 -17.58 -5.69 -6.16
C ASP A 167 -18.35 -4.78 -5.21
N PHE A 168 -19.69 -4.82 -5.26
CA PHE A 168 -20.51 -4.09 -4.30
C PHE A 168 -20.24 -4.55 -2.85
N LEU A 169 -20.14 -5.86 -2.61
CA LEU A 169 -19.82 -6.38 -1.28
C LEU A 169 -18.41 -5.96 -0.82
N ALA A 170 -17.44 -5.95 -1.73
CA ALA A 170 -16.10 -5.45 -1.46
C ALA A 170 -16.14 -3.94 -1.10
N PHE A 171 -16.76 -3.11 -1.92
CA PHE A 171 -16.92 -1.68 -1.67
C PHE A 171 -17.64 -1.39 -0.34
N ALA A 172 -18.73 -2.10 -0.06
CA ALA A 172 -19.51 -1.94 1.15
C ALA A 172 -18.69 -2.23 2.42
N SER A 173 -17.67 -3.10 2.35
CA SER A 173 -16.79 -3.38 3.49
C SER A 173 -15.89 -2.20 3.88
N GLY A 174 -15.57 -1.32 2.92
CA GLY A 174 -14.78 -0.11 3.15
C GLY A 174 -15.62 1.16 3.28
N PHE A 175 -16.94 1.10 3.09
CA PHE A 175 -17.79 2.29 3.07
C PHE A 175 -17.80 3.04 4.41
N GLY A 176 -17.66 4.37 4.34
CA GLY A 176 -17.61 5.27 5.49
C GLY A 176 -16.21 5.42 6.11
N LYS A 177 -15.21 4.70 5.61
CA LYS A 177 -13.82 4.83 6.05
C LYS A 177 -13.18 6.07 5.47
N ASN A 178 -12.28 6.69 6.23
CA ASN A 178 -11.46 7.81 5.78
C ASN A 178 -9.99 7.56 6.11
N GLU A 179 -9.10 8.33 5.49
CA GLU A 179 -7.67 8.30 5.79
C GLU A 179 -7.42 8.32 7.31
N GLY A 180 -6.62 7.36 7.78
CA GLY A 180 -6.29 7.19 9.20
C GLY A 180 -7.21 6.23 9.95
N ASP A 181 -8.37 5.87 9.40
CA ASP A 181 -9.16 4.77 9.95
C ASP A 181 -8.46 3.43 9.73
N VAL A 182 -8.61 2.53 10.72
CA VAL A 182 -8.26 1.12 10.55
C VAL A 182 -9.08 0.55 9.40
N ASP A 183 -8.41 -0.19 8.51
CA ASP A 183 -8.95 -0.81 7.30
C ASP A 183 -9.42 0.18 6.22
N PHE A 184 -8.97 1.44 6.24
CA PHE A 184 -9.12 2.31 5.07
C PHE A 184 -8.37 1.71 3.87
N ASP A 185 -9.11 1.38 2.81
CA ASP A 185 -8.56 0.90 1.54
C ASP A 185 -8.75 1.97 0.44
N PRO A 186 -7.66 2.57 -0.07
CA PRO A 186 -7.73 3.60 -1.10
C PRO A 186 -8.32 3.11 -2.42
N THR A 187 -8.44 1.79 -2.60
CA THR A 187 -9.08 1.18 -3.78
C THR A 187 -10.54 1.61 -3.94
N PHE A 188 -11.24 1.86 -2.82
CA PHE A 188 -12.65 2.23 -2.82
C PHE A 188 -12.88 3.76 -2.86
N ASP A 189 -11.83 4.56 -2.72
CA ASP A 189 -11.84 6.03 -2.85
C ASP A 189 -11.68 6.40 -4.33
N LEU A 190 -12.75 6.23 -5.10
CA LEU A 190 -12.78 6.38 -6.56
C LEU A 190 -12.62 7.85 -7.01
N ASN A 191 -12.92 8.81 -6.13
CA ASN A 191 -12.79 10.24 -6.42
C ASN A 191 -11.48 10.87 -5.88
N ASN A 192 -10.68 10.12 -5.12
CA ASN A 192 -9.41 10.53 -4.51
C ASN A 192 -9.55 11.70 -3.52
N ASP A 193 -10.60 11.70 -2.71
CA ASP A 193 -10.84 12.70 -1.65
C ASP A 193 -10.45 12.22 -0.24
N LEU A 194 -9.83 11.04 -0.17
CA LEU A 194 -9.35 10.34 1.01
C LEU A 194 -10.47 9.82 1.91
N LYS A 195 -11.64 9.56 1.32
CA LYS A 195 -12.82 9.00 2.00
C LYS A 195 -13.52 8.05 1.05
N VAL A 196 -14.03 6.96 1.61
CA VAL A 196 -14.93 6.05 0.88
C VAL A 196 -16.34 6.46 1.25
N ALA A 197 -16.96 7.31 0.44
CA ALA A 197 -18.21 7.97 0.77
C ALA A 197 -19.27 7.80 -0.32
N PHE A 198 -20.39 8.51 -0.15
CA PHE A 198 -21.49 8.46 -1.10
C PHE A 198 -21.10 8.94 -2.50
N ALA A 199 -20.11 9.84 -2.62
CA ALA A 199 -19.60 10.28 -3.91
C ALA A 199 -18.96 9.10 -4.68
N ASP A 200 -18.17 8.27 -4.03
CA ASP A 200 -17.56 7.07 -4.61
C ASP A 200 -18.62 6.03 -4.97
N PHE A 201 -19.64 5.88 -4.13
CA PHE A 201 -20.77 5.01 -4.43
C PHE A 201 -21.50 5.43 -5.73
N LEU A 202 -21.67 6.73 -5.98
CA LEU A 202 -22.27 7.20 -7.23
C LEU A 202 -21.40 6.87 -8.45
N ILE A 203 -20.07 6.93 -8.30
CA ILE A 203 -19.13 6.51 -9.34
C ILE A 203 -19.24 5.00 -9.59
N PHE A 204 -19.23 4.19 -8.52
CA PHE A 204 -19.41 2.74 -8.61
C PHE A 204 -20.71 2.35 -9.31
N VAL A 205 -21.85 2.93 -8.90
CA VAL A 205 -23.17 2.62 -9.48
C VAL A 205 -23.25 3.03 -10.95
N HIS A 206 -22.54 4.08 -11.37
CA HIS A 206 -22.45 4.45 -12.79
C HIS A 206 -21.85 3.31 -13.64
N ASN A 207 -20.94 2.53 -13.05
CA ASN A 207 -20.26 1.42 -13.70
C ASN A 207 -20.91 0.05 -13.48
N PHE A 208 -21.91 -0.05 -12.61
CA PHE A 208 -22.52 -1.33 -12.24
C PHE A 208 -23.13 -2.07 -13.45
N GLY A 209 -22.81 -3.36 -13.58
CA GLY A 209 -23.22 -4.23 -14.68
C GLY A 209 -22.39 -4.10 -15.95
N GLN A 210 -21.34 -3.27 -15.97
CA GLN A 210 -20.43 -3.17 -17.11
C GLN A 210 -19.41 -4.32 -17.14
N LYS A 211 -18.97 -4.68 -18.34
CA LYS A 211 -17.91 -5.68 -18.60
C LYS A 211 -16.65 -5.01 -19.16
N LEU A 212 -15.51 -5.61 -18.90
CA LEU A 212 -14.17 -5.15 -19.28
C LEU A 212 -13.66 -5.73 -20.59
#